data_AF-A9MS53-F1
#
_entry.id   AF-A9MS53-F1
#
_cell.length_a   1.000
_cell.length_b   1.000
_cell.length_c   1.000
_cell.angle_alpha   90.00
_cell.angle_beta   90.00
_cell.angle_gamma   90.00
#
_symmetry.space_group_name_H-M   'P 1'
#
loop_
_entity.id
_entity.type
_entity.pdbx_description
1 polymer ?
#
loop_
_entity_poly.entity_id
_entity_poly.type
_entity_poly.pdbx_seq_one_letter_code
_entity_poly.pdbx_strand_id
1 'polypeptide(L)'
;MAIAFSANLQVKPILLQATSMLKVLLNIVSLFITSSAFAASLTEREELTLSLNQLTQIEASLHRAQKSARTGINERYYFDYPRIHSDITTLRSGIEHYLTPTRAQPRDTPTLVGQYREEKTTP
;
A
#
# COMPACT_ATOMS: atom_id res chain seq x y z
N MET A 1 53.72 -12.76 -25.07
CA MET A 1 52.84 -11.87 -25.85
C MET A 1 51.40 -12.31 -25.61
N ALA A 2 50.61 -11.44 -24.98
CA ALA A 2 49.40 -11.77 -24.22
C ALA A 2 48.13 -11.72 -25.08
N ILE A 3 47.42 -12.85 -25.27
CA ILE A 3 46.13 -12.86 -26.00
C ILE A 3 45.05 -13.73 -25.29
N ALA A 4 45.26 -14.17 -24.03
CA ALA A 4 44.30 -15.06 -23.35
C ALA A 4 43.50 -14.44 -22.19
N PHE A 5 43.59 -13.14 -21.93
CA PHE A 5 42.92 -12.49 -20.76
C PHE A 5 41.70 -11.63 -21.11
N SER A 6 41.32 -11.52 -22.39
CA SER A 6 40.31 -10.53 -22.84
C SER A 6 38.85 -11.03 -22.86
N ALA A 7 38.59 -12.34 -22.80
CA ALA A 7 37.22 -12.88 -22.95
C ALA A 7 36.41 -12.94 -21.63
N ASN A 8 37.07 -12.97 -20.48
CA ASN A 8 36.41 -13.15 -19.17
C ASN A 8 35.87 -11.82 -18.58
N LEU A 9 36.29 -10.68 -19.13
CA LEU A 9 35.88 -9.35 -18.65
C LEU A 9 34.56 -8.85 -19.26
N GLN A 10 34.16 -9.35 -20.44
CA GLN A 10 32.89 -8.94 -21.10
C GLN A 10 31.65 -9.73 -20.67
N VAL A 11 31.80 -10.93 -20.09
CA VAL A 11 30.64 -11.77 -19.70
C VAL A 11 30.05 -11.35 -18.35
N LYS A 12 30.89 -10.86 -17.43
CA LYS A 12 30.49 -10.39 -16.08
C LYS A 12 29.42 -9.28 -16.08
N PRO A 13 29.49 -8.23 -16.92
CA PRO A 13 28.45 -7.18 -16.92
C PRO A 13 27.11 -7.65 -17.47
N ILE A 14 27.10 -8.53 -18.49
CA ILE A 14 25.87 -9.08 -19.09
C ILE A 14 25.13 -9.98 -18.09
N LEU A 15 25.87 -10.81 -17.36
CA LEU A 15 25.31 -11.68 -16.33
C LEU A 15 24.72 -10.88 -15.14
N LEU A 16 25.34 -9.74 -14.79
CA LEU A 16 24.84 -8.86 -13.73
C LEU A 16 23.55 -8.11 -14.15
N GLN A 17 23.44 -7.72 -15.41
CA GLN A 17 22.21 -7.11 -15.95
C GLN A 17 21.07 -8.13 -16.03
N ALA A 18 21.36 -9.37 -16.47
CA ALA A 18 20.39 -10.46 -16.52
C ALA A 18 19.84 -10.83 -15.13
N THR A 19 20.68 -10.84 -14.08
CA THR A 19 20.21 -11.07 -12.70
C THR A 19 19.38 -9.91 -12.14
N SER A 20 19.63 -8.66 -12.57
CA SER A 20 18.79 -7.51 -12.23
C SER A 20 17.41 -7.60 -12.90
N MET A 21 17.36 -7.95 -14.19
CA MET A 21 16.09 -8.12 -14.91
C MET A 21 15.28 -9.31 -14.38
N LEU A 22 15.93 -10.41 -14.01
CA LEU A 22 15.29 -11.56 -13.36
C LEU A 22 14.68 -11.17 -12.00
N LYS A 23 15.35 -10.33 -11.21
CA LYS A 23 14.81 -9.81 -9.94
C LYS A 23 13.61 -8.88 -10.14
N VAL A 24 13.64 -8.04 -11.18
CA VAL A 24 12.51 -7.17 -11.53
C VAL A 24 11.32 -7.99 -11.98
N LEU A 25 11.55 -8.98 -12.86
CA LEU A 25 10.52 -9.91 -13.32
C LEU A 25 9.92 -10.70 -12.15
N LEU A 26 10.76 -11.21 -11.23
CA LEU A 26 10.30 -11.90 -10.03
C LEU A 26 9.53 -10.99 -9.08
N ASN A 27 9.90 -9.71 -8.94
CA ASN A 27 9.14 -8.73 -8.15
C ASN A 27 7.77 -8.41 -8.79
N ILE A 28 7.73 -8.26 -10.11
CA ILE A 28 6.48 -8.01 -10.86
C ILE A 28 5.56 -9.24 -10.75
N VAL A 29 6.10 -10.44 -10.98
CA VAL A 29 5.35 -11.70 -10.85
C VAL A 29 4.89 -11.91 -9.40
N SER A 30 5.73 -11.62 -8.40
CA SER A 30 5.32 -11.65 -6.99
C SER A 30 4.20 -10.66 -6.69
N LEU A 31 4.23 -9.45 -7.28
CA LEU A 31 3.18 -8.43 -7.11
C LEU A 31 1.84 -8.91 -7.72
N PHE A 32 1.89 -9.61 -8.86
CA PHE A 32 0.72 -10.23 -9.47
C PHE A 32 0.20 -11.44 -8.69
N ILE A 33 1.08 -12.27 -8.11
CA ILE A 33 0.70 -13.43 -7.29
C ILE A 33 0.09 -13.00 -5.95
N THR A 34 0.55 -11.89 -5.36
CA THR A 34 -0.10 -11.31 -4.16
C THR A 34 -1.46 -10.68 -4.46
N SER A 35 -1.74 -10.36 -5.73
CA SER A 35 -3.02 -9.80 -6.17
C SER A 35 -4.07 -10.87 -6.48
N SER A 36 -3.66 -12.12 -6.70
CA SER A 36 -4.57 -13.23 -7.05
C SER A 36 -5.03 -14.06 -5.85
N ALA A 37 -5.40 -13.41 -4.75
CA ALA A 37 -6.11 -14.06 -3.65
C ALA A 37 -7.30 -13.17 -3.28
N PHE A 38 -8.50 -13.63 -3.65
CA PHE A 38 -9.80 -13.54 -2.96
C PHE A 38 -10.94 -13.48 -4.00
N ALA A 39 -11.42 -14.66 -4.39
CA ALA A 39 -12.73 -14.84 -5.02
C ALA A 39 -13.86 -14.77 -3.97
N ALA A 40 -13.76 -13.80 -3.05
CA ALA A 40 -14.83 -13.31 -2.21
C ALA A 40 -14.87 -11.81 -2.50
N SER A 41 -16.02 -11.25 -2.85
CA SER A 41 -16.15 -9.81 -3.05
C SER A 41 -15.76 -9.12 -1.73
N LEU A 42 -14.58 -8.50 -1.70
CA LEU A 42 -14.16 -7.67 -0.59
C LEU A 42 -15.19 -6.55 -0.44
N THR A 43 -15.59 -6.26 0.79
CA THR A 43 -16.38 -5.07 1.08
C THR A 43 -15.55 -3.84 0.70
N GLU A 44 -16.20 -2.74 0.34
CA GLU A 44 -15.52 -1.47 0.01
C GLU A 44 -14.50 -1.05 1.10
N ARG A 45 -14.86 -1.27 2.37
CA ARG A 45 -13.99 -1.00 3.52
C ARG A 45 -12.72 -1.85 3.50
N GLU A 46 -12.82 -3.11 3.11
CA GLU A 46 -11.66 -4.02 3.01
C GLU A 46 -10.76 -3.64 1.84
N GLU A 47 -11.33 -3.29 0.68
CA GLU A 47 -10.58 -2.78 -0.48
C GLU A 47 -9.82 -1.49 -0.18
N LEU A 48 -10.45 -0.56 0.54
CA LEU A 48 -9.81 0.69 0.96
C LEU A 48 -8.73 0.45 2.02
N THR A 49 -8.93 -0.52 2.92
CA THR A 49 -7.90 -0.94 3.88
C THR A 49 -6.71 -1.59 3.16
N LEU A 50 -6.97 -2.40 2.14
CA LEU A 50 -5.93 -2.99 1.29
C LEU A 50 -5.16 -1.90 0.55
N SER A 51 -5.85 -0.88 0.02
CA SER A 51 -5.26 0.27 -0.64
C SER A 51 -4.29 1.04 0.27
N LEU A 52 -4.64 1.22 1.57
CA LEU A 52 -3.74 1.81 2.56
C LEU A 52 -2.45 1.00 2.75
N ASN A 53 -2.56 -0.33 2.79
CA ASN A 53 -1.40 -1.21 2.88
C ASN A 53 -0.52 -1.11 1.63
N GLN A 54 -1.13 -1.05 0.44
CA GLN A 54 -0.40 -0.87 -0.82
C GLN A 54 0.32 0.48 -0.87
N LEU A 55 -0.31 1.59 -0.44
CA LEU A 55 0.34 2.90 -0.34
C LEU A 55 1.57 2.86 0.59
N THR A 56 1.48 2.12 1.70
CA THR A 56 2.63 1.92 2.61
C THR A 56 3.78 1.18 1.92
N GLN A 57 3.47 0.15 1.13
CA GLN A 57 4.49 -0.59 0.36
C GLN A 57 5.12 0.28 -0.74
N ILE A 58 4.32 1.10 -1.42
CA ILE A 58 4.78 2.06 -2.42
C ILE A 58 5.74 3.07 -1.77
N GLU A 59 5.36 3.65 -0.63
CA GLU A 59 6.19 4.61 0.11
C GLU A 59 7.55 4.01 0.51
N ALA A 60 7.55 2.77 1.03
CA ALA A 60 8.78 2.06 1.35
C ALA A 60 9.66 1.79 0.10
N SER A 61 9.03 1.49 -1.05
CA SER A 61 9.73 1.31 -2.32
C SER A 61 10.35 2.62 -2.82
N LEU A 62 9.61 3.73 -2.75
CA LEU A 62 10.08 5.06 -3.11
C LEU A 62 11.27 5.48 -2.25
N HIS A 63 11.25 5.21 -0.94
CA HIS A 63 12.40 5.50 -0.07
C HIS A 63 13.65 4.72 -0.46
N ARG A 64 13.51 3.42 -0.84
CA ARG A 64 14.63 2.63 -1.37
C ARG A 64 15.13 3.20 -2.70
N ALA A 65 14.23 3.57 -3.60
CA ALA A 65 14.58 4.19 -4.88
C ALA A 65 15.33 5.52 -4.68
N GLN A 66 14.88 6.37 -3.74
CA GLN A 66 15.52 7.64 -3.41
C GLN A 66 16.94 7.43 -2.88
N LYS A 67 17.12 6.43 -1.98
CA LYS A 67 18.44 6.08 -1.46
C LYS A 67 19.39 5.62 -2.56
N SER A 68 18.90 4.80 -3.49
CA SER A 68 19.69 4.35 -4.66
C SER A 68 20.02 5.51 -5.60
N ALA A 69 19.07 6.41 -5.88
CA ALA A 69 19.28 7.57 -6.74
C ALA A 69 20.33 8.54 -6.19
N ARG A 70 20.40 8.73 -4.85
CA ARG A 70 21.46 9.52 -4.20
C ARG A 70 22.88 8.98 -4.42
N THR A 71 23.01 7.72 -4.84
CA THR A 71 24.30 7.09 -5.18
C THR A 71 24.60 7.09 -6.68
N GLY A 72 23.63 7.49 -7.52
CA GLY A 72 23.76 7.57 -8.97
C GLY A 72 24.44 8.87 -9.41
N ILE A 73 25.27 8.77 -10.45
CA ILE A 73 26.06 9.89 -10.97
C ILE A 73 25.26 10.59 -12.09
N ASN A 74 24.92 11.87 -11.86
CA ASN A 74 24.69 12.91 -12.88
C ASN A 74 23.59 12.65 -13.95
N GLU A 75 22.35 12.39 -13.50
CA GLU A 75 21.17 12.44 -14.37
C GLU A 75 20.60 13.87 -14.45
N ARG A 76 20.29 14.34 -15.68
CA ARG A 76 19.73 15.68 -15.92
C ARG A 76 18.28 15.83 -15.44
N TYR A 77 17.54 14.73 -15.35
CA TYR A 77 16.17 14.70 -14.87
C TYR A 77 16.13 13.89 -13.58
N TYR A 78 15.46 14.41 -12.56
CA TYR A 78 15.29 13.74 -11.28
C TYR A 78 13.81 13.53 -10.99
N PHE A 79 13.50 12.47 -10.25
CA PHE A 79 12.17 12.22 -9.75
C PHE A 79 11.91 13.09 -8.51
N ASP A 80 10.79 13.83 -8.49
CA ASP A 80 10.39 14.71 -7.39
C ASP A 80 9.81 13.89 -6.22
N TYR A 81 10.71 13.35 -5.39
CA TYR A 81 10.34 12.57 -4.21
C TYR A 81 9.46 13.37 -3.21
N PRO A 82 9.81 14.62 -2.84
CA PRO A 82 8.97 15.41 -1.94
C PRO A 82 7.52 15.53 -2.41
N ARG A 83 7.29 15.77 -3.70
CA ARG A 83 5.94 15.89 -4.25
C ARG A 83 5.15 14.59 -4.14
N ILE A 84 5.71 13.45 -4.56
CA ILE A 84 4.97 12.18 -4.49
C ILE A 84 4.69 11.75 -3.03
N HIS A 85 5.58 12.06 -2.09
CA HIS A 85 5.34 11.77 -0.66
C HIS A 85 4.17 12.59 -0.10
N SER A 86 4.05 13.85 -0.53
CA SER A 86 2.89 14.69 -0.22
C SER A 86 1.59 14.12 -0.81
N ASP A 87 1.63 13.66 -2.07
CA ASP A 87 0.47 13.08 -2.73
C ASP A 87 0.01 11.78 -2.06
N ILE A 88 0.94 10.87 -1.72
CA ILE A 88 0.64 9.64 -0.96
C ILE A 88 0.02 9.97 0.40
N THR A 89 0.54 10.99 1.09
CA THR A 89 0.00 11.42 2.39
C THR A 89 -1.42 11.96 2.25
N THR A 90 -1.69 12.71 1.19
CA THR A 90 -3.04 13.21 0.87
C THR A 90 -4.01 12.07 0.59
N LEU A 91 -3.61 11.08 -0.22
CA LEU A 91 -4.43 9.90 -0.51
C LEU A 91 -4.72 9.08 0.75
N ARG A 92 -3.69 8.81 1.57
CA ARG A 92 -3.83 8.09 2.84
C ARG A 92 -4.80 8.82 3.77
N SER A 93 -4.64 10.12 3.93
CA SER A 93 -5.53 10.93 4.77
C SER A 93 -6.99 10.91 4.26
N GLY A 94 -7.20 11.00 2.94
CA GLY A 94 -8.54 10.93 2.36
C GLY A 94 -9.24 9.58 2.60
N ILE A 95 -8.51 8.48 2.43
CA ILE A 95 -9.03 7.13 2.67
C ILE A 95 -9.29 6.91 4.17
N GLU A 96 -8.34 7.28 5.04
CA GLU A 96 -8.50 7.16 6.49
C GLU A 96 -9.69 7.99 7.00
N HIS A 97 -9.87 9.20 6.46
CA HIS A 97 -11.01 10.05 6.80
C HIS A 97 -12.34 9.39 6.45
N TYR A 98 -12.45 8.77 5.26
CA TYR A 98 -13.64 8.04 4.85
C TYR A 98 -13.88 6.78 5.70
N LEU A 99 -12.81 6.05 6.03
CA LEU A 99 -12.90 4.82 6.83
C LEU A 99 -13.18 5.06 8.31
N THR A 100 -12.86 6.25 8.82
CA THR A 100 -13.16 6.65 10.20
C THR A 100 -14.65 6.93 10.30
N PRO A 101 -15.45 6.06 10.97
CA PRO A 101 -16.85 6.37 11.14
C PRO A 101 -16.94 7.63 12.00
N THR A 102 -17.51 8.71 11.44
CA THR A 102 -18.10 9.76 12.27
C THR A 102 -19.20 9.05 13.06
N ARG A 103 -18.91 8.63 14.29
CA ARG A 103 -19.87 7.95 15.16
C ARG A 103 -21.09 8.86 15.33
N ALA A 104 -22.18 8.56 14.63
CA ALA A 104 -23.50 8.85 15.15
C ALA A 104 -23.60 8.05 16.47
N GLN A 105 -23.85 8.76 17.56
CA GLN A 105 -23.94 8.26 18.94
C GLN A 105 -24.62 6.88 19.04
N PRO A 106 -24.26 6.07 20.07
CA PRO A 106 -25.14 4.99 20.51
C PRO A 106 -26.53 5.59 20.70
N ARG A 107 -27.53 5.10 19.98
CA ARG A 107 -28.91 5.47 20.30
C ARG A 107 -29.15 4.92 21.69
N ASP A 108 -29.27 5.80 22.67
CA ASP A 108 -29.85 5.46 23.96
C ASP A 108 -31.29 5.01 23.68
N THR A 109 -31.45 3.71 23.46
CA THR A 109 -32.75 3.07 23.35
C THR A 109 -33.44 3.30 24.69
N PRO A 110 -34.58 4.01 24.76
CA PRO A 110 -35.28 4.18 26.03
C PRO A 110 -35.67 2.79 26.56
N THR A 111 -35.31 2.52 27.80
CA THR A 111 -35.72 1.29 28.50
C THR A 111 -37.25 1.23 28.51
N LEU A 112 -37.81 0.20 27.87
CA LEU A 112 -39.25 -0.03 27.84
C LEU A 112 -39.74 -0.24 29.28
N VAL A 113 -40.44 0.74 29.86
CA VAL A 113 -40.95 0.65 31.23
C VAL A 113 -42.18 -0.26 31.20
N GLY A 114 -41.98 -1.54 31.49
CA GLY A 114 -43.01 -2.59 31.43
C GLY A 114 -44.02 -2.54 32.57
N GLN A 115 -44.71 -1.41 32.75
CA GLN A 115 -45.85 -1.29 33.68
C GLN A 115 -47.00 -0.55 33.01
N TYR A 116 -47.69 -1.25 32.10
CA TYR A 116 -48.89 -0.74 31.42
C TYR A 116 -50.20 -1.13 32.13
N ARG A 117 -50.13 -1.56 33.40
CA ARG A 117 -51.31 -2.02 34.15
C ARG A 117 -51.70 -0.98 35.19
N GLU A 118 -52.63 -0.11 34.83
CA GLU A 118 -53.38 0.69 35.78
C GLU A 118 -54.55 -0.15 36.32
N GLU A 119 -54.59 -0.37 37.62
CA GLU A 119 -55.74 -0.95 38.29
C GLU A 119 -56.73 0.15 38.62
N LYS A 120 -57.90 0.13 37.98
CA LYS A 120 -58.99 1.05 38.28
C LYS A 120 -59.64 0.64 39.61
N THR A 121 -59.08 1.08 40.73
CA THR A 121 -59.84 1.14 41.99
C THR A 121 -60.73 2.38 41.94
N THR A 122 -62.00 2.17 41.56
CA THR A 122 -63.06 3.16 41.80
C THR A 122 -63.61 2.90 43.20
N PRO A 123 -63.80 3.93 44.04
CA PRO A 123 -64.39 3.76 45.38
C PRO A 123 -65.85 3.27 45.32
#